data_AF-A0A3B0SF38-F1
#
_entry.id   AF-A0A3B0SF38-F1
#
_cell.length_a   1.000
_cell.length_b   1.000
_cell.length_c   1.000
_cell.angle_alpha   90.00
_cell.angle_beta   90.00
_cell.angle_gamma   90.00
#
_symmetry.space_group_name_H-M   'P 1'
#
loop_
_entity.id
_entity.type
_entity.pdbx_description
1 polymer ?
#
loop_
_entity_poly.entity_id
_entity_poly.type
_entity_poly.pdbx_seq_one_letter_code
_entity_poly.pdbx_strand_id
1 'polypeptide(L)'
;TLSELRHCLMEAEMIVLGWASPRIAPFMDLRDGGALLQRAGFALPVAELDRITVTYENAFKLMADLKGMGEGNILTKRFRGLTSPRLMMECARIYQEKFTDDRGRITATFDIIYLMGWSPHKSQQQPLKPGQGRVSLTEVFGHKPDQ
;
A
#
# COMPACT_ATOMS: atom_id res chain seq x y z
N THR A 1 1.80 -2.48 -0.70
CA THR A 1 2.24 -2.46 -2.11
C THR A 1 3.75 -2.62 -2.23
N LEU A 2 4.21 -3.49 -3.13
CA LEU A 2 5.59 -3.78 -3.53
C LEU A 2 6.57 -4.02 -2.37
N SER A 3 6.09 -4.66 -1.31
CA SER A 3 6.89 -5.02 -0.13
C SER A 3 8.07 -5.92 -0.48
N GLU A 4 7.82 -6.91 -1.33
CA GLU A 4 8.79 -7.93 -1.76
C GLU A 4 9.93 -7.28 -2.56
N LEU A 5 9.58 -6.50 -3.59
CA LEU A 5 10.58 -5.79 -4.41
C LEU A 5 11.40 -4.79 -3.59
N ARG A 6 10.76 -4.08 -2.63
CA ARG A 6 11.45 -3.14 -1.74
C ARG A 6 12.50 -3.88 -0.91
N HIS A 7 12.09 -5.00 -0.31
CA HIS A 7 12.96 -5.84 0.51
C HIS A 7 14.16 -6.34 -0.29
N CYS A 8 13.93 -6.94 -1.46
CA CYS A 8 14.99 -7.47 -2.32
C CYS A 8 15.97 -6.40 -2.80
N LEU A 9 15.49 -5.22 -3.21
CA LEU A 9 16.35 -4.14 -3.66
C LEU A 9 17.21 -3.60 -2.51
N MET A 10 16.62 -3.37 -1.34
CA MET A 10 17.36 -2.90 -0.17
C MET A 10 18.43 -3.90 0.26
N GLU A 11 18.09 -5.19 0.29
CA GLU A 11 19.04 -6.24 0.67
C GLU A 11 20.17 -6.38 -0.36
N ALA A 12 19.85 -6.39 -1.65
CA ALA A 12 20.84 -6.43 -2.73
C ALA A 12 21.79 -5.23 -2.68
N GLU A 13 21.27 -4.04 -2.39
CA GLU A 13 22.09 -2.83 -2.20
C GLU A 13 23.04 -2.96 -1.01
N MET A 14 22.55 -3.42 0.14
CA MET A 14 23.40 -3.67 1.31
C MET A 14 24.51 -4.68 1.01
N ILE A 15 24.22 -5.75 0.27
CA ILE A 15 25.19 -6.80 -0.08
C ILE A 15 26.22 -6.27 -1.09
N VAL A 16 25.79 -5.59 -2.15
CA VAL A 16 26.65 -5.24 -3.28
C VAL A 16 27.38 -3.91 -3.07
N LEU A 17 26.73 -2.96 -2.40
CA LEU A 17 27.23 -1.59 -2.24
C LEU A 17 27.61 -1.25 -0.79
N GLY A 18 27.13 -1.99 0.21
CA GLY A 18 27.35 -1.69 1.62
C GLY A 18 26.46 -0.57 2.18
N TRP A 19 25.53 -0.07 1.37
CA TRP A 19 24.57 0.98 1.74
C TRP A 19 23.30 0.80 0.92
N ALA A 20 22.19 1.39 1.37
CA ALA A 20 20.89 1.33 0.68
C ALA A 20 20.40 2.70 0.21
N SER A 21 19.74 2.72 -0.95
CA SER A 21 19.09 3.89 -1.53
C SER A 21 17.58 3.71 -1.52
N PRO A 22 16.78 4.76 -1.35
CA PRO A 22 15.34 4.62 -1.50
C PRO A 22 14.97 4.36 -2.97
N ARG A 23 14.48 3.14 -3.25
CA ARG A 23 14.11 2.67 -4.61
C ARG A 23 12.62 2.73 -4.91
N ILE A 24 11.79 2.49 -3.91
CA ILE A 24 10.33 2.43 -4.04
C ILE A 24 9.73 3.54 -3.18
N ALA A 25 8.83 4.33 -3.76
CA ALA A 25 8.14 5.39 -3.03
C ALA A 25 7.35 4.81 -1.84
N PRO A 26 7.17 5.57 -0.75
CA PRO A 26 6.14 5.23 0.23
C PRO A 26 4.78 5.34 -0.46
N PHE A 27 3.94 4.33 -0.28
CA PHE A 27 2.57 4.34 -0.80
C PHE A 27 1.63 4.95 0.24
N MET A 28 0.57 5.58 -0.24
CA MET A 28 -0.53 6.03 0.60
C MET A 28 -1.13 4.83 1.36
N ASP A 29 -1.48 5.01 2.62
CA ASP A 29 -2.24 4.02 3.38
C ASP A 29 -3.75 4.33 3.40
N LEU A 30 -4.54 3.41 3.96
CA LEU A 30 -6.00 3.56 4.04
C LEU A 30 -6.41 4.80 4.85
N ARG A 31 -5.67 5.11 5.92
CA ARG A 31 -5.98 6.24 6.82
C ARG A 31 -5.67 7.56 6.13
N ASP A 32 -4.57 7.65 5.40
CA ASP A 32 -4.19 8.81 4.60
C ASP A 32 -5.27 9.15 3.57
N GLY A 33 -5.81 8.13 2.89
CA GLY A 33 -6.90 8.28 1.92
C GLY A 33 -8.20 8.79 2.55
N GLY A 34 -8.62 8.21 3.68
CA GLY A 34 -9.79 8.69 4.42
C GLY A 34 -9.62 10.12 4.93
N ALA A 35 -8.43 10.44 5.46
CA ALA A 35 -8.11 11.79 5.91
C ALA A 35 -8.05 12.80 4.75
N LEU A 36 -7.60 12.38 3.56
CA LEU A 36 -7.62 13.20 2.35
C LEU A 36 -9.03 13.60 1.95
N LEU A 37 -9.98 12.65 1.94
CA LEU A 37 -11.39 12.94 1.62
C LEU A 37 -12.00 13.96 2.59
N GLN A 38 -11.72 13.82 3.90
CA GLN A 38 -12.19 14.77 4.91
C GLN A 38 -11.62 16.17 4.69
N ARG A 39 -10.30 16.29 4.45
CA ARG A 39 -9.66 17.58 4.18
C ARG A 39 -10.12 18.22 2.87
N ALA A 40 -10.47 17.41 1.88
CA ALA A 40 -11.02 17.86 0.62
C ALA A 40 -12.50 18.31 0.73
N GLY A 41 -13.14 18.13 1.89
CA GLY A 41 -14.50 18.60 2.16
C GLY A 41 -15.60 17.64 1.71
N PHE A 42 -15.29 16.39 1.39
CA PHE A 42 -16.31 15.38 1.10
C PHE A 42 -17.04 14.96 2.40
N ALA A 43 -18.35 14.79 2.29
CA ALA A 43 -19.18 14.19 3.32
C ALA A 43 -19.22 12.67 3.18
N LEU A 44 -19.45 11.97 4.29
CA LEU A 44 -19.57 10.50 4.35
C LEU A 44 -18.38 9.78 3.68
N PRO A 45 -17.11 10.07 4.06
CA PRO A 45 -15.96 9.45 3.43
C PRO A 45 -15.93 7.95 3.68
N VAL A 46 -15.79 7.17 2.61
CA VAL A 46 -15.57 5.73 2.63
C VAL A 46 -14.23 5.46 1.99
N ALA A 47 -13.37 4.74 2.70
CA ALA A 47 -12.08 4.29 2.20
C ALA A 47 -12.00 2.78 2.38
N GLU A 48 -11.59 2.08 1.33
CA GLU A 48 -11.41 0.63 1.31
C GLU A 48 -10.05 0.27 0.70
N LEU A 49 -9.46 -0.83 1.18
CA LEU A 49 -8.19 -1.37 0.71
C LEU A 49 -8.42 -2.79 0.22
N ASP A 50 -8.15 -3.03 -1.05
CA ASP A 50 -8.06 -4.38 -1.61
C ASP A 50 -6.60 -4.74 -1.85
N ARG A 51 -6.17 -5.89 -1.34
CA ARG A 51 -4.79 -6.38 -1.48
C ARG A 51 -4.79 -7.57 -2.43
N ILE A 52 -4.12 -7.39 -3.56
CA ILE A 52 -3.93 -8.45 -4.54
C ILE A 52 -2.47 -8.89 -4.55
N THR A 53 -2.26 -10.20 -4.65
CA THR A 53 -0.94 -10.79 -4.92
C THR A 53 -0.96 -11.37 -6.32
N VAL A 54 -0.06 -10.89 -7.17
CA VAL A 54 0.10 -11.37 -8.55
C VAL A 54 1.46 -12.05 -8.70
N THR A 55 1.61 -12.90 -9.72
CA THR A 55 2.85 -13.65 -9.93
C THR A 55 3.50 -13.34 -11.27
N TYR A 56 4.83 -13.24 -11.26
CA TYR A 56 5.64 -12.96 -12.44
C TYR A 56 6.66 -14.07 -12.67
N GLU A 57 7.07 -14.25 -13.93
CA GLU A 57 8.11 -15.22 -14.29
C GLU A 57 9.44 -14.91 -13.61
N ASN A 58 9.80 -13.64 -13.47
CA ASN A 58 11.00 -13.19 -12.78
C ASN A 58 10.92 -11.68 -12.44
N ALA A 59 11.87 -11.21 -11.64
CA ALA A 59 11.93 -9.82 -11.18
C ALA A 59 12.05 -8.81 -12.34
N PHE A 60 12.70 -9.17 -13.46
CA PHE A 60 12.86 -8.27 -14.60
C PHE A 60 11.55 -8.03 -15.34
N LYS A 61 10.69 -9.05 -15.46
CA LYS A 61 9.33 -8.89 -16.01
C LYS A 61 8.50 -7.95 -15.14
N LEU A 62 8.49 -8.16 -13.82
CA LEU A 62 7.83 -7.26 -12.88
C LEU A 62 8.33 -5.81 -13.05
N MET A 63 9.64 -5.59 -13.07
CA MET A 63 10.22 -4.24 -13.20
C MET A 63 9.94 -3.59 -14.55
N ALA A 64 9.84 -4.39 -15.63
CA ALA A 64 9.45 -3.89 -16.95
C ALA A 64 7.98 -3.42 -16.95
N ASP A 65 7.08 -4.18 -16.34
CA ASP A 65 5.66 -3.82 -16.26
C ASP A 65 5.44 -2.61 -15.36
N LEU A 66 6.12 -2.53 -14.21
CA LEU A 66 6.12 -1.33 -13.35
C LEU A 66 6.59 -0.09 -14.12
N LYS A 67 7.64 -0.22 -14.93
CA LYS A 67 8.10 0.88 -15.79
C LYS A 67 7.02 1.27 -16.81
N GLY A 68 6.32 0.29 -17.39
CA GLY A 68 5.20 0.53 -18.31
C GLY A 68 4.00 1.22 -17.64
N MET A 69 3.76 0.95 -16.36
CA MET A 69 2.72 1.60 -15.53
C MET A 69 3.09 3.03 -15.09
N GLY A 70 4.34 3.45 -15.32
CA GLY A 70 4.84 4.75 -14.85
C GLY A 70 5.33 4.73 -13.39
N GLU A 71 5.46 3.55 -12.77
CA GLU A 71 5.96 3.32 -11.40
C GLU A 71 7.49 3.45 -11.32
N GLY A 72 8.02 4.53 -11.91
CA GLY A 72 9.43 4.89 -11.81
C GLY A 72 9.78 5.48 -10.44
N ASN A 73 11.07 5.52 -10.11
CA ASN A 73 11.52 6.10 -8.84
C ASN A 73 11.48 7.64 -8.87
N ILE A 74 10.46 8.21 -8.22
CA ILE A 74 10.21 9.66 -8.11
C ILE A 74 10.91 10.33 -6.91
N LEU A 75 11.64 9.59 -6.08
CA LEU A 75 12.12 10.11 -4.80
C LEU A 75 13.29 11.08 -4.94
N THR A 76 13.23 12.20 -4.22
CA THR A 76 14.26 13.26 -4.26
C THR A 76 15.63 12.77 -3.80
N LYS A 77 15.67 11.89 -2.79
CA LYS A 77 16.91 11.32 -2.22
C LYS A 77 17.34 9.99 -2.88
N ARG A 78 16.84 9.70 -4.08
CA ARG A 78 17.23 8.48 -4.82
C ARG A 78 18.67 8.55 -5.30
N PHE A 79 19.28 7.39 -5.50
CA PHE A 79 20.53 7.27 -6.23
C PHE A 79 20.38 7.81 -7.66
N ARG A 80 21.32 8.67 -8.09
CA ARG A 80 21.28 9.37 -9.40
C ARG A 80 22.17 8.74 -10.47
N GLY A 81 22.98 7.75 -10.11
CA GLY A 81 23.84 7.04 -11.05
C GLY A 81 23.13 5.87 -11.74
N LEU A 82 23.88 5.17 -12.58
CA LEU A 82 23.41 3.92 -13.20
C LEU A 82 23.43 2.79 -12.17
N THR A 83 22.36 2.01 -12.14
CA THR A 83 22.31 0.81 -11.30
C THR A 83 23.15 -0.30 -11.95
N SER A 84 24.06 -0.91 -11.21
CA SER A 84 24.97 -1.90 -11.77
C SER A 84 24.20 -3.19 -12.14
N PRO A 85 24.59 -3.89 -13.22
CA PRO A 85 24.01 -5.18 -13.57
C PRO A 85 24.14 -6.20 -12.43
N ARG A 86 25.25 -6.17 -11.68
CA ARG A 86 25.49 -7.03 -10.51
C ARG A 86 24.41 -6.86 -9.44
N LEU A 87 24.04 -5.61 -9.11
CA LEU A 87 22.99 -5.34 -8.13
C LEU A 87 21.65 -5.88 -8.62
N MET A 88 21.31 -5.67 -9.89
CA MET A 88 20.04 -6.15 -10.44
C MET A 88 19.95 -7.69 -10.45
N MET A 89 21.05 -8.37 -10.78
CA MET A 89 21.12 -9.83 -10.70
C MET A 89 21.00 -10.34 -9.26
N GLU A 90 21.65 -9.67 -8.30
CA GLU A 90 21.54 -10.05 -6.89
C GLU A 90 20.12 -9.82 -6.34
N CYS A 91 19.47 -8.71 -6.72
CA CYS A 91 18.07 -8.48 -6.41
C CYS A 91 17.18 -9.59 -6.97
N ALA A 92 17.38 -9.99 -8.23
CA ALA A 92 16.60 -11.08 -8.84
C ALA A 92 16.83 -12.42 -8.13
N ARG A 93 18.08 -12.72 -7.74
CA ARG A 93 18.43 -13.91 -6.96
C ARG A 93 17.71 -13.95 -5.62
N ILE A 94 17.78 -12.87 -4.84
CA ILE A 94 17.13 -12.75 -3.52
C ILE A 94 15.61 -12.85 -3.68
N TYR A 95 15.05 -12.25 -4.71
CA TYR A 95 13.61 -12.33 -5.00
C TYR A 95 13.17 -13.78 -5.23
N GLN A 96 13.89 -14.48 -6.10
CA GLN A 96 13.62 -15.89 -6.41
C GLN A 96 13.79 -16.80 -5.17
N GLU A 97 14.71 -16.48 -4.28
CA GLU A 97 14.94 -17.24 -3.05
C GLU A 97 13.83 -17.03 -2.01
N LYS A 98 13.33 -15.80 -1.85
CA LYS A 98 12.47 -15.41 -0.72
C LYS A 98 10.99 -15.30 -1.05
N PHE A 99 10.64 -14.94 -2.28
CA PHE A 99 9.29 -14.54 -2.66
C PHE A 99 8.85 -15.27 -3.92
N THR A 100 8.81 -16.60 -3.83
CA THR A 100 8.44 -17.50 -4.92
C THR A 100 7.27 -18.39 -4.50
N ASP A 101 6.34 -18.60 -5.42
CA ASP A 101 5.21 -19.50 -5.24
C ASP A 101 5.58 -20.98 -5.44
N ASP A 102 4.61 -21.88 -5.27
CA ASP A 102 4.76 -23.31 -5.46
C ASP A 102 5.11 -23.72 -6.91
N ARG A 103 4.95 -22.80 -7.87
CA ARG A 103 5.22 -22.99 -9.30
C ARG A 103 6.55 -22.38 -9.74
N GLY A 104 7.33 -21.82 -8.82
CA GLY A 104 8.61 -21.21 -9.15
C GLY A 104 8.52 -19.78 -9.70
N ARG A 105 7.34 -19.14 -9.65
CA ARG A 105 7.14 -17.74 -10.08
C ARG A 105 7.28 -16.81 -8.88
N ILE A 106 7.79 -15.61 -9.11
CA ILE A 106 7.90 -14.63 -8.04
C ILE A 106 6.54 -14.00 -7.72
N THR A 107 6.30 -13.63 -6.45
CA THR A 107 5.07 -12.97 -6.00
C THR A 107 5.28 -11.47 -5.80
N ALA A 108 4.31 -10.64 -6.20
CA ALA A 108 4.31 -9.20 -5.95
C ALA A 108 2.96 -8.75 -5.42
N THR A 109 2.98 -8.03 -4.29
CA THR A 109 1.75 -7.56 -3.64
C THR A 109 1.42 -6.12 -4.04
N PHE A 110 0.21 -5.89 -4.54
CA PHE A 110 -0.32 -4.57 -4.86
C PHE A 110 -1.52 -4.27 -3.98
N ASP A 111 -1.55 -3.07 -3.42
CA ASP A 111 -2.72 -2.57 -2.72
C ASP A 111 -3.46 -1.58 -3.64
N ILE A 112 -4.77 -1.77 -3.77
CA ILE A 112 -5.69 -0.91 -4.50
C ILE A 112 -6.54 -0.20 -3.45
N ILE A 113 -6.49 1.12 -3.43
CA ILE A 113 -7.28 1.94 -2.50
C ILE A 113 -8.46 2.52 -3.25
N TYR A 114 -9.67 2.22 -2.77
CA TYR A 114 -10.91 2.82 -3.24
C TYR A 114 -11.32 3.94 -2.30
N LEU A 115 -11.50 5.14 -2.84
CA LEU A 115 -11.93 6.32 -2.11
C LEU A 115 -13.26 6.82 -2.68
N MET A 116 -14.28 6.87 -1.83
CA MET A 116 -15.61 7.35 -2.17
C MET A 116 -16.04 8.42 -1.19
N GLY A 117 -16.70 9.46 -1.69
CA GLY A 117 -17.20 10.56 -0.88
C GLY A 117 -18.30 11.31 -1.60
N TRP A 118 -19.18 11.95 -0.84
CA TRP A 118 -20.32 12.68 -1.37
C TRP A 118 -20.07 14.18 -1.27
N SER A 119 -20.56 14.94 -2.25
CA SER A 119 -20.69 16.39 -2.07
C SER A 119 -21.57 16.67 -0.85
N PRO A 120 -21.22 17.64 0.02
CA PRO A 120 -22.07 18.03 1.12
C PRO A 120 -23.48 18.41 0.64
N HIS A 121 -24.51 17.93 1.33
CA HIS A 121 -25.90 18.24 1.03
C HIS A 121 -26.73 18.33 2.31
N LYS A 122 -27.71 19.27 2.37
CA LYS A 122 -28.52 19.53 3.57
C LYS A 122 -29.36 18.34 4.03
N SER A 123 -29.69 17.42 3.12
CA SER A 123 -30.46 16.20 3.45
C SER A 123 -29.60 15.10 4.06
N GLN A 124 -28.28 15.26 4.13
CA GLN A 124 -27.41 14.28 4.77
C GLN A 124 -27.64 14.29 6.28
N GLN A 125 -27.65 13.10 6.87
CA GLN A 125 -27.82 12.95 8.31
C GLN A 125 -26.69 13.66 9.05
N GLN A 126 -27.06 14.54 9.99
CA GLN A 126 -26.11 15.19 10.87
C GLN A 126 -25.98 14.40 12.18
N PRO A 127 -24.78 14.34 12.78
CA PRO A 127 -24.61 13.80 14.12
C PRO A 127 -25.54 14.54 15.11
N LEU A 128 -26.16 13.78 16.02
CA LEU A 128 -26.92 14.37 17.12
C LEU A 128 -25.97 15.18 18.02
N LYS A 129 -26.50 16.22 18.66
CA LYS A 129 -25.73 16.96 19.66
C LYS A 129 -25.38 16.02 20.83
N PRO A 130 -24.20 16.18 21.46
CA PRO A 130 -23.85 15.44 22.66
C PRO A 130 -24.98 15.50 23.71
N GLY A 131 -25.31 14.35 24.31
CA GLY A 131 -26.40 14.23 25.29
C GLY A 131 -27.82 14.06 24.72
N GLN A 132 -27.99 14.04 23.39
CA GLN A 132 -29.30 13.83 22.74
C GLN A 132 -29.52 12.41 22.23
N GLY A 133 -28.77 11.43 22.74
CA GLY A 133 -28.98 10.01 22.42
C GLY A 133 -30.39 9.59 22.82
N ARG A 134 -31.20 9.11 21.87
CA ARG A 134 -32.58 8.68 22.11
C ARG A 134 -32.71 7.17 22.37
N VAL A 135 -31.65 6.41 22.11
CA VAL A 135 -31.63 4.95 22.20
C VAL A 135 -30.41 4.54 23.01
N SER A 136 -30.60 3.62 23.95
CA SER A 136 -29.50 3.08 24.75
C SER A 136 -28.66 2.12 23.91
N LEU A 137 -27.34 2.24 23.94
CA LEU A 137 -26.44 1.28 23.27
C LEU A 137 -26.62 -0.14 23.82
N THR A 138 -27.00 -0.28 25.09
CA THR A 138 -27.29 -1.56 25.74
C THR A 138 -28.54 -2.23 25.15
N GLU A 139 -29.54 -1.46 24.72
CA GLU A 139 -30.73 -1.98 24.04
C GLU A 139 -30.41 -2.47 22.61
N VAL A 140 -29.44 -1.85 21.94
CA VAL A 140 -29.06 -2.18 20.56
C VAL A 140 -28.10 -3.38 20.48
N PHE A 141 -27.12 -3.42 21.38
CA PHE A 141 -26.02 -4.41 21.33
C PHE A 141 -26.15 -5.53 22.38
N GLY A 142 -27.17 -5.47 23.24
CA GLY A 142 -27.36 -6.40 24.34
C GLY A 142 -26.43 -6.12 25.54
N HIS A 143 -26.71 -6.78 26.66
CA HIS A 143 -25.84 -6.71 27.84
C HIS A 143 -24.58 -7.55 27.60
N LYS A 144 -23.43 -7.07 28.10
CA LYS A 144 -22.26 -7.93 28.27
C LYS A 144 -22.66 -9.12 29.15
N PRO A 145 -22.33 -10.37 28.80
CA PRO A 145 -22.52 -11.47 29.72
C PRO A 145 -21.67 -11.19 30.97
N ASP A 146 -22.31 -11.26 32.13
CA ASP A 146 -21.66 -11.04 33.43
C ASP A 146 -20.48 -12.02 33.58
N GLN A 147 -19.29 -11.47 33.84
CA GLN A 147 -18.15 -12.15 34.45
C GLN A 147 -17.76 -11.42 35.72
#